data_AF-A0A644VDT4-F1
#
_entry.id   AF-A0A644VDT4-F1
#
_cell.length_a   1.000
_cell.length_b   1.000
_cell.length_c   1.000
_cell.angle_alpha   90.00
_cell.angle_beta   90.00
_cell.angle_gamma   90.00
#
_symmetry.space_group_name_H-M   'P 1'
#
loop_
_entity.id
_entity.type
_entity.pdbx_description
1 polymer ?
#
loop_
_entity_poly.entity_id
_entity_poly.type
_entity_poly.pdbx_seq_one_letter_code
_entity_poly.pdbx_strand_id
1 'polypeptide(L)' 'MKEFEVKTRFIFEGVFKVKAETRQQAAEYVQKHCGLVIGGDIHSTLPDDDIDWDFNVHPEKEIKGIKQTSK' A
#
# COMPACT_ATOMS: atom_id res chain seq x y z
N MET A 1 -28.90 -18.10 2.28
CA MET A 1 -28.46 -17.29 1.12
C MET A 1 -27.40 -18.09 0.37
N LYS A 2 -26.90 -17.57 -0.75
CA LYS A 2 -25.74 -18.14 -1.44
C LYS A 2 -24.52 -17.29 -1.08
N GLU A 3 -23.42 -17.95 -0.79
CA GLU A 3 -22.14 -17.31 -0.50
C GLU A 3 -21.32 -17.26 -1.80
N PHE A 4 -20.56 -16.18 -1.98
CA PHE A 4 -19.74 -15.96 -3.17
C PHE A 4 -18.37 -15.42 -2.75
N GLU A 5 -17.30 -16.05 -3.23
CA GLU A 5 -15.95 -15.52 -3.08
C GLU A 5 -15.69 -14.46 -4.17
N VAL A 6 -15.39 -13.23 -3.76
CA VAL A 6 -15.10 -12.13 -4.67
C VAL A 6 -13.65 -11.66 -4.47
N LYS A 7 -12.77 -12.07 -5.39
CA LYS A 7 -11.36 -11.64 -5.38
C LYS A 7 -11.24 -10.15 -5.62
N THR A 8 -10.74 -9.42 -4.62
CA THR A 8 -10.67 -7.96 -4.62
C THR A 8 -9.24 -7.50 -4.32
N ARG A 9 -8.76 -6.47 -5.03
CA ARG A 9 -7.44 -5.86 -4.79
C ARG A 9 -7.59 -4.34 -4.65
N PHE A 10 -7.15 -3.81 -3.53
CA PHE A 10 -6.95 -2.37 -3.36
C PHE A 10 -5.56 -1.98 -3.85
N ILE A 11 -5.45 -0.91 -4.65
CA ILE A 11 -4.19 -0.37 -5.13
C ILE A 11 -3.99 1.01 -4.51
N PHE A 12 -2.90 1.16 -3.76
CA PHE A 12 -2.49 2.43 -3.17
C PHE A 12 -1.27 2.95 -3.93
N GLU A 13 -1.34 4.18 -4.43
CA GLU A 13 -0.23 4.84 -5.12
C GLU A 13 0.01 6.22 -4.53
N GLY A 14 1.28 6.59 -4.38
CA GLY A 14 1.70 7.85 -3.77
C GLY A 14 3.16 8.14 -4.04
N VAL A 15 3.61 9.34 -3.65
CA VAL A 15 4.98 9.81 -3.89
C VAL A 15 5.67 10.15 -2.57
N PHE A 16 6.80 9.49 -2.30
CA PHE A 16 7.71 9.90 -1.24
C PHE A 16 8.62 11.03 -1.75
N LYS A 17 8.52 12.21 -1.11
CA LYS A 17 9.49 13.30 -1.32
C LYS A 17 10.61 13.18 -0.28
N VAL A 18 11.73 12.59 -0.68
CA VAL A 18 12.90 12.37 0.19
C VAL A 18 14.09 13.24 -0.24
N LYS A 19 14.88 13.71 0.74
CA LYS A 19 16.16 14.37 0.48
C LYS A 19 17.26 13.30 0.48
N ALA A 20 17.98 13.16 -0.62
CA ALA A 20 19.06 12.21 -0.79
C ALA A 20 20.12 12.77 -1.75
N GLU A 21 21.35 12.30 -1.63
CA GLU A 21 22.49 12.69 -2.47
C GLU A 21 22.45 12.02 -3.84
N THR A 22 21.90 10.80 -3.93
CA THR A 22 21.79 10.04 -5.17
C THR A 22 20.41 9.43 -5.35
N ARG A 23 20.08 9.05 -6.60
CA ARG A 23 18.84 8.32 -6.90
C ARG A 23 18.80 6.96 -6.21
N GLN A 24 19.95 6.29 -6.12
CA GLN A 24 20.10 5.00 -5.45
C GLN A 24 19.83 5.13 -3.95
N GLN A 25 20.36 6.18 -3.32
CA GLN A 25 20.10 6.45 -1.90
C GLN A 25 18.63 6.83 -1.66
N ALA A 26 18.00 7.59 -2.55
CA ALA A 26 16.57 7.87 -2.47
C ALA A 26 15.73 6.58 -2.53
N ALA A 27 16.09 5.66 -3.44
CA ALA A 27 15.46 4.35 -3.55
C ALA A 27 15.64 3.54 -2.27
N GLU A 28 16.87 3.49 -1.75
CA GLU A 28 17.22 2.78 -0.52
C GLU A 28 16.41 3.29 0.67
N TYR A 29 16.26 4.60 0.82
CA TYR A 29 15.48 5.19 1.90
C TYR A 29 14.01 4.75 1.85
N VAL A 30 13.38 4.82 0.68
CA VAL A 30 11.99 4.39 0.51
C VAL A 30 11.84 2.87 0.72
N GLN A 31 12.81 2.09 0.23
CA GLN A 31 12.78 0.65 0.35
C GLN A 31 12.95 0.18 1.81
N LYS A 32 13.94 0.72 2.52
CA LYS A 32 14.34 0.25 3.86
C LYS A 32 13.65 0.97 5.02
N HIS A 33 13.23 2.22 4.85
CA HIS A 33 12.77 3.07 5.96
C HIS A 33 11.34 3.61 5.82
N CYS A 34 10.72 3.50 4.64
CA CYS A 34 9.32 3.84 4.46
C CYS A 34 8.46 2.57 4.41
N GLY A 35 7.19 2.63 4.76
CA GLY A 35 6.29 1.47 4.73
C GLY A 35 4.83 1.90 4.83
N LEU A 36 3.93 0.99 4.47
CA LEU A 36 2.49 1.14 4.67
C LEU A 36 2.03 -0.02 5.57
N VAL A 37 1.26 0.31 6.59
CA VAL A 37 0.53 -0.64 7.42
C VAL A 37 -0.93 -0.28 7.28
N ILE A 38 -1.77 -1.26 6.94
CA ILE A 38 -3.23 -1.09 7.00
C ILE A 38 -3.60 -1.25 8.47
N GLY A 39 -3.57 -0.13 9.20
CA GLY A 39 -3.70 -0.09 10.67
C GLY A 39 -5.10 0.24 11.19
N GLY A 40 -6.08 0.40 10.30
CA GLY A 40 -7.46 0.66 10.66
C GLY A 40 -8.35 -0.04 9.65
N ASP A 41 -9.14 -0.97 10.15
CA ASP A 41 -10.20 -1.78 9.55
C ASP A 41 -10.63 -1.47 8.11
N ILE A 42 -10.91 -2.54 7.35
CA ILE A 42 -11.69 -2.42 6.11
C ILE A 42 -13.13 -2.13 6.51
N HIS A 43 -13.60 -0.92 6.20
CA HIS A 43 -14.98 -0.53 6.48
C HIS A 43 -15.93 -1.12 5.44
N SER A 44 -16.93 -1.84 5.93
CA SER A 44 -18.11 -2.27 5.18
C SER A 44 -19.36 -1.63 5.79
N THR A 45 -20.35 -1.32 4.95
CA THR A 45 -21.70 -0.96 5.43
C THR A 45 -22.62 -2.17 5.51
N LEU A 46 -22.13 -3.36 5.15
CA LEU A 46 -22.87 -4.62 5.32
C LEU A 46 -22.81 -5.06 6.79
N PRO A 47 -23.83 -5.77 7.29
CA PRO A 47 -23.79 -6.37 8.61
C PRO A 47 -22.59 -7.30 8.78
N ASP A 48 -22.03 -7.38 9.99
CA ASP A 48 -20.86 -8.23 10.29
C ASP A 48 -21.13 -9.73 9.99
N ASP A 49 -22.38 -10.17 10.12
CA ASP A 49 -22.78 -11.56 9.82
C ASP A 49 -22.84 -11.88 8.31
N ASP A 50 -22.82 -10.86 7.45
CA ASP A 50 -22.96 -10.99 6.00
C ASP A 50 -21.62 -10.86 5.25
N ILE A 51 -20.53 -10.50 5.95
CA ILE A 51 -19.23 -10.27 5.31
C ILE A 51 -18.06 -10.76 6.17
N ASP A 52 -17.22 -11.59 5.56
CA ASP A 52 -15.90 -11.94 6.07
C ASP A 52 -14.82 -11.34 5.16
N TRP A 53 -13.66 -11.03 5.71
CA TRP A 53 -12.54 -10.46 4.97
C TRP A 53 -11.20 -10.97 5.48
N ASP A 54 -10.38 -11.45 4.55
CA ASP A 54 -8.99 -11.83 4.80
C ASP A 54 -8.09 -11.02 3.88
N PHE A 55 -7.59 -9.90 4.40
CA PHE A 55 -6.62 -9.05 3.70
C PHE A 55 -5.32 -9.00 4.49
N ASN A 56 -4.21 -9.19 3.78
CA ASN A 56 -2.90 -9.00 4.36
C ASN A 56 -2.70 -7.53 4.77
N VAL A 57 -2.45 -7.29 6.05
CA VAL A 57 -2.20 -5.95 6.63
C VAL A 57 -0.87 -5.34 6.21
N HIS A 58 0.02 -6.15 5.61
CA HIS A 58 1.30 -5.76 5.03
C HIS A 58 1.26 -5.91 3.51
N PRO A 59 0.94 -4.82 2.77
CA PRO A 59 0.94 -4.86 1.32
C PRO A 59 2.35 -5.02 0.76
N GLU A 60 2.46 -5.65 -0.41
CA GLU A 60 3.70 -5.72 -1.18
C GLU A 60 4.12 -4.31 -1.64
N LYS A 61 5.42 -4.01 -1.55
CA LYS A 61 5.99 -2.72 -1.93
C LYS A 61 6.78 -2.85 -3.23
N GLU A 62 6.45 -2.00 -4.21
CA GLU A 62 7.14 -1.90 -5.51
C GLU A 62 7.53 -0.44 -5.80
N ILE A 63 8.77 -0.20 -6.22
CA ILE A 63 9.24 1.12 -6.68
C ILE A 63 9.15 1.18 -8.21
N LYS A 64 8.16 1.90 -8.74
CA LYS A 64 7.89 1.96 -10.19
C LYS A 64 8.79 2.92 -10.98
N GLY A 65 9.48 3.86 -10.33
CA GLY A 65 10.36 4.81 -11.02
C GLY A 65 10.92 5.91 -10.12
N ILE A 66 12.08 6.45 -10.50
CA ILE A 66 12.76 7.52 -9.75
C ILE A 66 13.04 8.68 -10.69
N LYS A 67 12.43 9.83 -10.41
CA LYS A 67 12.67 11.09 -11.13
C LYS A 67 13.40 12.07 -10.21
N GLN A 68 14.49 12.63 -10.70
CA GLN A 68 15.16 13.74 -10.04
C GLN A 68 14.47 15.04 -10.42
N THR A 69 14.00 15.79 -9.43
CA THR A 69 13.51 17.16 -9.63
C THR A 69 14.64 18.12 -9.30
N SER A 70 15.17 18.80 -10.31
CA SER A 70 16.10 19.92 -10.15
C SER A 70 15.44 21.04 -9.33
N LYS A 71 16.25 21.78 -8.57
CA LYS A 71 15.82 22.99 -7.86
C LYS A 71 15.67 24.16 -8.83
#